data_AF-A0A3P6ARQ2-F1
#
_entry.id   AF-A0A3P6ARQ2-F1
#
_cell.length_a   1.000
_cell.length_b   1.000
_cell.length_c   1.000
_cell.angle_alpha   90.00
_cell.angle_beta   90.00
_cell.angle_gamma   90.00
#
_symmetry.space_group_name_H-M   'P 1'
#
loop_
_entity.id
_entity.type
_entity.pdbx_description
1 polymer ?
#
loop_
_entity_poly.entity_id
_entity_poly.type
_entity_poly.pdbx_seq_one_letter_code
_entity_poly.pdbx_strand_id
1 'polypeptide(L)'
;MMPEKTIVTSETSKSSPLNPSSTRIICHVCNKQFAQYTCPRCNFRYCSLPCYKSHSVQCTESFMRENVVDELRQVRSDDQTKTKMLEILKRFHEEEEEDDDDIMTDDGEGSSSTLPEETIQKILAGDEISFDDLSLEERKGFQRALASGELSKMIEPWDPWWLSSSAQRISLGAQGKQLVQCVEDEDDKEGTFVSDIPRGPDAPLISPSKLSSTKPSPLLPLHLVDVLYSYCFTLRIYNGEWQSDSLGAATMVLSVSSVLGQNAQPGTMKEVLSFCLEQTCSSAYKSLGGGLKFGLNLVDDVIHLLSLGNAALVCLLCDLQRLIRCAIQEVKSSGRDLKKKLKLADRKVYFMMCWVNDQIPEVWQALESSVRAEKKSIVELNDYKGFRDLKEKAHTQKGGVVIEEIE
;
A
#
# COMPACT_ATOMS: atom_id res chain seq x y z
N MET A 1 3.71 -64.43 7.64
CA MET A 1 2.60 -64.18 6.71
C MET A 1 2.30 -62.69 6.69
N MET A 2 2.62 -62.01 5.58
CA MET A 2 1.93 -60.80 5.13
C MET A 2 0.57 -61.24 4.52
N PRO A 3 -0.48 -60.40 4.39
CA PRO A 3 -0.38 -59.01 3.93
C PRO A 3 -1.32 -57.95 4.57
N GLU A 4 -0.98 -56.70 4.23
CA GLU A 4 -1.70 -55.43 4.35
C GLU A 4 -3.02 -55.36 3.55
N LYS A 5 -3.86 -54.37 3.90
CA LYS A 5 -4.82 -53.54 3.10
C LYS A 5 -5.96 -53.03 4.02
N THR A 6 -6.54 -51.83 3.97
CA THR A 6 -6.56 -50.69 3.04
C THR A 6 -7.25 -49.49 3.73
N ILE A 7 -6.86 -48.27 3.35
CA ILE A 7 -7.43 -46.95 3.68
C ILE A 7 -8.82 -46.74 3.04
N VAL A 8 -9.77 -46.11 3.74
CA VAL A 8 -10.90 -45.39 3.09
C VAL A 8 -11.20 -44.07 3.81
N THR A 9 -10.93 -42.97 3.11
CA THR A 9 -11.33 -41.59 3.40
C THR A 9 -12.76 -41.33 2.94
N SER A 10 -13.55 -40.67 3.78
CA SER A 10 -14.93 -40.24 3.52
C SER A 10 -14.99 -38.76 3.13
N GLU A 11 -15.41 -38.45 1.91
CA GLU A 11 -15.94 -37.11 1.58
C GLU A 11 -17.18 -37.22 0.69
N THR A 12 -18.23 -36.56 1.17
CA THR A 12 -19.62 -36.65 0.75
C THR A 12 -19.89 -35.82 -0.50
N SER A 13 -20.42 -36.49 -1.53
CA SER A 13 -20.99 -35.87 -2.73
C SER A 13 -22.37 -35.27 -2.43
N LYS A 14 -22.62 -34.02 -2.85
CA LYS A 14 -23.98 -33.46 -3.01
C LYS A 14 -24.25 -33.21 -4.49
N SER A 15 -25.39 -33.71 -4.96
CA SER A 15 -25.84 -33.79 -6.35
C SER A 15 -27.03 -32.86 -6.65
N SER A 16 -27.01 -32.35 -7.89
CA SER A 16 -28.13 -32.03 -8.83
C SER A 16 -29.10 -30.86 -8.54
N PRO A 17 -29.69 -30.25 -9.60
CA PRO A 17 -30.86 -30.83 -10.29
C PRO A 17 -30.77 -30.87 -11.84
N LEU A 18 -31.48 -31.86 -12.41
CA LEU A 18 -31.61 -32.21 -13.84
C LEU A 18 -32.86 -31.58 -14.48
N ASN A 19 -32.83 -31.16 -15.76
CA ASN A 19 -33.57 -31.70 -16.95
C ASN A 19 -33.61 -30.70 -18.14
N PRO A 20 -33.93 -31.08 -19.41
CA PRO A 20 -34.03 -32.40 -20.04
C PRO A 20 -33.22 -32.53 -21.38
N SER A 21 -32.95 -33.78 -21.77
CA SER A 21 -32.73 -34.26 -23.17
C SER A 21 -31.95 -33.37 -24.14
N SER A 22 -30.68 -33.08 -23.85
CA SER A 22 -29.71 -32.76 -24.90
C SER A 22 -28.68 -33.88 -24.90
N THR A 23 -28.45 -34.52 -26.04
CA THR A 23 -27.32 -35.41 -26.29
C THR A 23 -26.13 -34.90 -25.48
N ARG A 24 -25.64 -35.66 -24.49
CA ARG A 24 -24.54 -35.19 -23.64
C ARG A 24 -23.31 -35.06 -24.53
N ILE A 25 -23.07 -33.84 -25.01
CA ILE A 25 -22.02 -33.55 -25.98
C ILE A 25 -20.69 -33.54 -25.23
N ILE A 26 -19.75 -34.31 -25.73
CA ILE A 26 -18.39 -34.35 -25.21
C ILE A 26 -17.72 -32.99 -25.48
N CYS A 27 -16.95 -32.50 -24.52
CA CYS A 27 -16.11 -31.31 -24.66
C CYS A 27 -15.27 -31.44 -25.93
N HIS A 28 -15.46 -30.53 -26.88
CA HIS A 28 -14.79 -30.59 -28.18
C HIS A 28 -13.30 -30.20 -28.10
N VAL A 29 -12.84 -29.73 -26.95
CA VAL A 29 -11.44 -29.34 -26.73
C VAL A 29 -10.63 -30.51 -26.18
N CYS A 30 -11.13 -31.18 -25.14
CA CYS A 30 -10.38 -32.24 -24.47
C CYS A 30 -10.85 -33.65 -24.81
N ASN A 31 -12.06 -33.80 -25.37
CA ASN A 31 -12.74 -35.08 -25.66
C ASN A 31 -12.83 -36.06 -24.47
N LYS A 32 -12.57 -35.61 -23.23
CA LYS A 32 -12.47 -36.45 -22.03
C LYS A 32 -13.67 -36.35 -21.10
N GLN A 33 -14.42 -35.27 -21.16
CA GLN A 33 -15.53 -34.97 -20.25
C GLN A 33 -16.68 -34.32 -21.01
N PHE A 34 -17.90 -34.38 -20.46
CA PHE A 34 -19.05 -33.69 -21.05
C PHE A 34 -18.89 -32.16 -20.95
N ALA A 35 -19.30 -31.46 -21.99
CA ALA A 35 -19.27 -30.00 -21.99
C ALA A 35 -20.27 -29.42 -20.99
N GLN A 36 -19.83 -28.44 -20.20
CA GLN A 36 -20.65 -27.72 -19.22
C GLN A 36 -20.96 -26.29 -19.67
N TYR A 37 -20.17 -25.75 -20.60
CA TYR A 37 -20.21 -24.36 -21.02
C TYR A 37 -20.10 -24.24 -22.53
N THR A 38 -20.57 -23.13 -23.09
CA THR A 38 -20.54 -22.84 -24.54
C THR A 38 -19.94 -21.44 -24.74
N CYS A 39 -18.95 -21.31 -25.63
CA CYS A 39 -18.35 -20.02 -25.94
C CYS A 39 -19.37 -19.13 -26.68
N PRO A 40 -19.66 -17.91 -26.21
CA PRO A 40 -20.70 -17.06 -26.81
C PRO A 40 -20.32 -16.50 -28.19
N ARG A 41 -19.04 -16.56 -28.59
CA ARG A 41 -18.57 -16.03 -29.88
C ARG A 41 -18.55 -17.07 -31.00
N CYS A 42 -18.11 -18.29 -30.70
CA CYS A 42 -17.95 -19.35 -31.70
C CYS A 42 -18.83 -20.58 -31.44
N ASN A 43 -19.70 -20.52 -30.43
CA ASN A 43 -20.58 -21.61 -29.99
C ASN A 43 -19.88 -22.94 -29.66
N PHE A 44 -18.56 -22.90 -29.40
CA PHE A 44 -17.78 -24.07 -29.09
C PHE A 44 -18.07 -24.56 -27.66
N ARG A 45 -18.29 -25.87 -27.49
CA ARG A 45 -18.68 -26.46 -26.21
C ARG A 45 -17.48 -27.02 -25.45
N TYR A 46 -17.30 -26.60 -24.20
CA TYR A 46 -16.14 -26.94 -23.37
C TYR A 46 -16.54 -27.34 -21.93
N CYS A 47 -15.70 -28.11 -21.24
CA CYS A 47 -16.00 -28.59 -19.88
C CYS A 47 -15.48 -27.68 -18.76
N SER A 48 -14.45 -26.87 -19.00
CA SER A 48 -13.77 -26.11 -17.95
C SER A 48 -12.99 -24.91 -18.50
N LEU A 49 -12.59 -23.99 -17.61
CA LEU A 49 -11.81 -22.79 -17.97
C LEU A 49 -10.49 -23.11 -18.72
N PRO A 50 -9.72 -24.16 -18.41
CA PRO A 50 -8.58 -24.56 -19.23
C PRO A 50 -8.97 -24.87 -20.68
N CYS A 51 -10.09 -25.56 -20.90
CA CYS A 51 -10.60 -25.83 -22.24
C CYS A 51 -11.11 -24.55 -22.92
N TYR A 52 -11.66 -23.60 -22.17
CA TYR A 52 -11.95 -22.27 -22.70
C TYR A 52 -10.68 -21.51 -23.10
N LYS A 53 -9.58 -21.66 -22.38
CA LYS A 53 -8.33 -20.98 -22.75
C LYS A 53 -7.66 -21.56 -24.00
N SER A 54 -7.88 -22.84 -24.28
CA SER A 54 -7.22 -23.54 -25.40
C SER A 54 -8.07 -23.72 -26.66
N HIS A 55 -9.36 -23.36 -26.67
CA HIS A 55 -10.23 -23.62 -27.83
C HIS A 55 -9.99 -22.70 -29.04
N SER A 56 -9.74 -21.39 -28.83
CA SER A 56 -9.42 -20.44 -29.89
C SER A 56 -8.83 -19.18 -29.28
N VAL A 57 -7.63 -18.80 -29.74
CA VAL A 57 -6.93 -17.58 -29.31
C VAL A 57 -7.73 -16.33 -29.66
N GLN A 58 -8.41 -16.30 -30.81
CA GLN A 58 -9.22 -15.15 -31.23
C GLN A 58 -10.42 -14.90 -30.30
N CYS A 59 -11.05 -15.96 -29.77
CA CYS A 59 -12.20 -15.81 -28.86
C CYS A 59 -11.78 -15.39 -27.44
N THR A 60 -10.63 -15.87 -26.96
CA THR A 60 -10.09 -15.52 -25.64
C THR A 60 -9.44 -14.14 -25.63
N GLU A 61 -8.69 -13.79 -26.68
CA GLU A 61 -8.03 -12.49 -26.81
C GLU A 61 -9.04 -11.37 -27.02
N SER A 62 -10.04 -11.55 -27.88
CA SER A 62 -11.06 -10.52 -28.12
C SER A 62 -11.93 -10.27 -26.87
N PHE A 63 -12.23 -11.31 -26.09
CA PHE A 63 -12.95 -11.15 -24.82
C PHE A 63 -12.09 -10.46 -23.76
N MET A 64 -10.80 -10.80 -23.67
CA MET A 64 -9.88 -10.14 -22.74
C MET A 64 -9.62 -8.67 -23.12
N ARG A 65 -9.44 -8.38 -24.42
CA ARG A 65 -9.25 -7.02 -24.94
C ARG A 65 -10.45 -6.13 -24.64
N GLU A 66 -11.68 -6.59 -24.90
CA GLU A 66 -12.89 -5.81 -24.60
C GLU A 66 -13.04 -5.53 -23.10
N ASN A 67 -12.76 -6.52 -22.24
CA ASN A 67 -12.82 -6.33 -20.79
C ASN A 67 -11.75 -5.34 -20.28
N VAL A 68 -10.56 -5.33 -20.89
CA VAL A 68 -9.48 -4.42 -20.52
C VAL A 68 -9.78 -2.99 -21.00
N VAL A 69 -10.28 -2.83 -22.22
CA VAL A 69 -10.65 -1.51 -22.79
C VAL A 69 -11.81 -0.87 -22.01
N ASP A 70 -12.78 -1.66 -21.57
CA ASP A 70 -13.89 -1.14 -20.76
C ASP A 70 -13.48 -0.78 -19.33
N GLU A 71 -12.42 -1.39 -18.78
CA GLU A 71 -11.85 -0.97 -17.49
C GLU A 71 -10.99 0.28 -17.59
N LEU A 72 -10.21 0.43 -18.67
CA LEU A 72 -9.38 1.61 -18.89
C LEU A 72 -10.22 2.89 -19.08
N ARG A 73 -11.41 2.78 -19.66
CA ARG A 73 -12.35 3.91 -19.82
C ARG A 73 -12.93 4.44 -18.50
N GLN A 74 -12.77 3.71 -17.39
CA GLN A 74 -13.37 4.05 -16.10
C GLN A 74 -12.39 4.67 -15.10
N VAL A 75 -11.10 4.76 -15.43
CA VAL A 75 -10.09 5.37 -14.56
C VAL A 75 -9.91 6.84 -14.97
N ARG A 76 -10.17 7.77 -14.05
CA ARG A 76 -9.81 9.20 -14.17
C ARG A 76 -8.85 9.53 -13.03
N SER A 77 -7.64 9.98 -13.36
CA SER A 77 -6.65 10.49 -12.39
C SER A 77 -6.83 11.99 -12.14
N ASP A 78 -6.60 12.41 -10.89
CA ASP A 78 -6.82 13.76 -10.36
C ASP A 78 -5.80 14.78 -10.90
N ASP A 79 -6.22 16.02 -11.15
CA ASP A 79 -5.43 17.04 -11.87
C ASP A 79 -4.24 17.59 -11.04
N GLN A 80 -4.27 17.40 -9.72
CA GLN A 80 -3.19 17.84 -8.82
C GLN A 80 -1.91 16.99 -8.97
N THR A 81 -2.05 15.67 -9.17
CA THR A 81 -0.90 14.76 -9.36
C THR A 81 -0.20 15.04 -10.69
N LYS A 82 -0.95 15.42 -11.73
CA LYS A 82 -0.41 15.80 -13.05
C LYS A 82 0.46 17.04 -12.99
N THR A 83 0.03 18.03 -12.19
CA THR A 83 0.75 19.31 -12.07
C THR A 83 2.13 19.10 -11.44
N LYS A 84 2.22 18.26 -10.40
CA LYS A 84 3.49 17.90 -9.75
C LYS A 84 4.43 17.12 -10.66
N MET A 85 3.90 16.17 -11.44
CA MET A 85 4.72 15.37 -12.37
C MET A 85 5.28 16.22 -13.52
N LEU A 86 4.52 17.22 -13.99
CA LEU A 86 4.96 18.20 -14.98
C LEU A 86 6.09 19.11 -14.45
N GLU A 87 6.03 19.47 -13.16
CA GLU A 87 7.04 20.29 -12.51
C GLU A 87 8.39 19.56 -12.40
N ILE A 88 8.36 18.26 -12.12
CA ILE A 88 9.55 17.39 -12.06
C ILE A 88 10.20 17.23 -13.45
N LEU A 89 9.40 17.03 -14.49
CA LEU A 89 9.88 16.87 -15.88
C LEU A 89 10.45 18.17 -16.45
N LYS A 90 9.87 19.32 -16.08
CA LYS A 90 10.36 20.63 -16.54
C LYS A 90 11.72 20.97 -15.94
N ARG A 91 11.93 20.63 -14.67
CA ARG A 91 13.23 20.77 -13.99
C ARG A 91 14.34 19.94 -14.67
N PHE A 92 13.99 18.76 -15.19
CA PHE A 92 14.92 17.87 -15.89
C PHE A 92 15.40 18.45 -17.22
N HIS A 93 14.50 19.10 -17.98
CA HIS A 93 14.85 19.73 -19.24
C HIS A 93 15.66 21.03 -19.07
N GLU A 94 15.40 21.80 -18.01
CA GLU A 94 16.14 23.03 -17.73
C GLU A 94 17.58 22.75 -17.25
N GLU A 95 17.84 21.61 -16.59
CA GLU A 95 19.18 21.18 -16.19
C GLU A 95 20.01 20.60 -17.35
N GLU A 96 19.38 20.07 -18.41
CA GLU A 96 20.07 19.57 -19.61
C GLU A 96 20.47 20.70 -20.59
N GLU A 97 19.79 21.85 -20.56
CA GLU A 97 20.08 23.00 -21.43
C GLU A 97 21.25 23.87 -20.94
N GLU A 98 21.63 23.82 -19.66
CA GLU A 98 22.73 24.64 -19.09
C GLU A 98 24.14 24.02 -19.28
N ASP A 99 24.25 22.75 -19.69
CA ASP A 99 25.54 22.02 -19.83
C ASP A 99 26.02 21.87 -21.30
N ASP A 100 25.24 22.31 -22.30
CA ASP A 100 25.49 22.00 -23.73
C ASP A 100 26.05 23.18 -24.57
N ASP A 101 26.40 24.31 -23.94
CA ASP A 101 26.82 25.53 -24.65
C ASP A 101 28.31 25.57 -25.07
N ASP A 102 29.10 24.51 -24.87
CA ASP A 102 30.58 24.61 -24.99
C ASP A 102 31.34 23.48 -25.72
N ILE A 103 30.75 22.69 -26.64
CA ILE A 103 31.54 21.84 -27.58
C ILE A 103 30.96 21.80 -29.00
N MET A 104 31.49 22.69 -29.85
CA MET A 104 31.41 22.57 -31.31
C MET A 104 32.53 21.66 -31.85
N THR A 105 32.29 20.36 -32.00
CA THR A 105 33.05 19.49 -32.94
C THR A 105 32.29 18.23 -33.35
N ASP A 106 31.85 18.24 -34.62
CA ASP A 106 32.05 17.24 -35.69
C ASP A 106 31.95 15.73 -35.38
N ASP A 107 30.97 15.10 -36.04
CA ASP A 107 30.86 13.71 -36.46
C ASP A 107 31.27 12.58 -35.50
N GLY A 108 30.27 12.05 -34.81
CA GLY A 108 30.28 10.69 -34.29
C GLY A 108 28.87 10.31 -33.82
N GLU A 109 28.30 9.25 -34.38
CA GLU A 109 27.02 8.64 -33.99
C GLU A 109 27.00 8.33 -32.48
N GLY A 110 26.67 9.33 -31.67
CA GLY A 110 26.35 9.22 -30.26
C GLY A 110 24.86 8.94 -30.17
N SER A 111 24.53 7.73 -29.73
CA SER A 111 23.19 7.32 -29.35
C SER A 111 22.68 8.22 -28.23
N SER A 112 22.16 9.40 -28.58
CA SER A 112 21.32 10.20 -27.70
C SER A 112 20.12 9.34 -27.39
N SER A 113 20.00 8.93 -26.13
CA SER A 113 18.85 8.22 -25.57
C SER A 113 17.67 9.18 -25.45
N THR A 114 17.27 9.77 -26.57
CA THR A 114 16.06 10.56 -26.71
C THR A 114 14.89 9.59 -26.74
N LEU A 115 13.95 9.77 -25.81
CA LEU A 115 12.66 9.05 -25.87
C LEU A 115 12.07 9.21 -27.28
N PRO A 116 11.42 8.19 -27.87
CA PRO A 116 10.78 8.32 -29.16
C PRO A 116 9.90 9.56 -29.19
N GLU A 117 10.00 10.34 -30.26
CA GLU A 117 9.22 11.58 -30.45
C GLU A 117 7.71 11.35 -30.23
N GLU A 118 7.20 10.16 -30.55
CA GLU A 118 5.81 9.75 -30.29
C GLU A 118 5.48 9.65 -28.79
N THR A 119 6.43 9.20 -27.99
CA THR A 119 6.32 9.12 -26.52
C THR A 119 6.38 10.52 -25.94
N ILE A 120 7.31 11.37 -26.39
CA ILE A 120 7.42 12.77 -25.96
C ILE A 120 6.13 13.55 -26.31
N GLN A 121 5.59 13.37 -27.52
CA GLN A 121 4.35 14.01 -27.93
C GLN A 121 3.14 13.52 -27.11
N LYS A 122 3.11 12.25 -26.68
CA LYS A 122 2.10 11.76 -25.74
C LYS A 122 2.24 12.38 -24.35
N ILE A 123 3.47 12.54 -23.84
CA ILE A 123 3.73 13.27 -22.58
C ILE A 123 3.20 14.70 -22.69
N LEU A 124 3.56 15.41 -23.75
CA LEU A 124 3.17 16.79 -23.99
C LEU A 124 1.66 16.96 -24.23
N ALA A 125 1.01 15.94 -24.80
CA ALA A 125 -0.45 15.88 -24.95
C ALA A 125 -1.19 15.52 -23.64
N GLY A 126 -0.47 15.11 -22.59
CA GLY A 126 -1.03 14.71 -21.30
C GLY A 126 -1.64 13.30 -21.31
N ASP A 127 -1.24 12.45 -22.25
CA ASP A 127 -1.66 11.05 -22.31
C ASP A 127 -0.89 10.20 -21.29
N GLU A 128 -1.57 9.21 -20.71
CA GLU A 128 -0.98 8.30 -19.71
C GLU A 128 -0.03 7.31 -20.40
N ILE A 129 1.25 7.35 -20.03
CA ILE A 129 2.27 6.44 -20.55
C ILE A 129 2.36 5.23 -19.64
N SER A 130 2.04 4.07 -20.19
CA SER A 130 2.27 2.80 -19.53
C SER A 130 3.75 2.42 -19.65
N PHE A 131 4.24 1.66 -18.67
CA PHE A 131 5.51 0.94 -18.80
C PHE A 131 5.55 0.06 -20.07
N ASP A 132 4.39 -0.27 -20.62
CA ASP A 132 4.25 -1.01 -21.86
C ASP A 132 4.45 -0.20 -23.15
N ASP A 133 4.42 1.14 -23.09
CA ASP A 133 4.65 2.02 -24.24
C ASP A 133 6.14 2.25 -24.51
N LEU A 134 7.00 1.90 -23.54
CA LEU A 134 8.45 1.96 -23.67
C LEU A 134 8.98 0.77 -24.50
N SER A 135 9.95 1.04 -25.35
CA SER A 135 10.72 0.01 -26.06
C SER A 135 11.46 -0.90 -25.07
N LEU A 136 11.86 -2.08 -25.54
CA LEU A 136 12.60 -3.04 -24.70
C LEU A 136 13.94 -2.47 -24.20
N GLU A 137 14.54 -1.54 -24.95
CA GLU A 137 15.81 -0.90 -24.60
C GLU A 137 15.61 0.15 -23.51
N GLU A 138 14.57 0.98 -23.63
CA GLU A 138 14.18 1.96 -22.62
C GLU A 138 13.75 1.31 -21.31
N ARG A 139 12.96 0.22 -21.37
CA ARG A 139 12.59 -0.54 -20.16
C ARG A 139 13.82 -1.09 -19.44
N LYS A 140 14.81 -1.59 -20.20
CA LYS A 140 16.08 -2.06 -19.62
C LYS A 140 16.91 -0.91 -19.07
N GLY A 141 16.91 0.25 -19.74
CA GLY A 141 17.53 1.48 -19.25
C GLY A 141 16.92 1.93 -17.93
N PHE A 142 15.60 2.05 -17.87
CA PHE A 142 14.84 2.39 -16.67
C PHE A 142 15.06 1.38 -15.54
N GLN A 143 15.02 0.07 -15.81
CA GLN A 143 15.32 -0.95 -14.81
C GLN A 143 16.76 -0.87 -14.30
N ARG A 144 17.72 -0.55 -15.17
CA ARG A 144 19.12 -0.33 -14.77
C ARG A 144 19.25 0.91 -13.90
N ALA A 145 18.55 2.00 -14.24
CA ALA A 145 18.52 3.25 -13.47
C ALA A 145 17.81 3.07 -12.10
N LEU A 146 16.77 2.23 -12.03
CA LEU A 146 16.16 1.79 -10.78
C LEU A 146 17.15 0.98 -9.93
N ALA A 147 17.86 0.02 -10.54
CA ALA A 147 18.81 -0.84 -9.84
C ALA A 147 20.09 -0.09 -9.40
N SER A 148 20.53 0.90 -10.17
CA SER A 148 21.66 1.77 -9.82
C SER A 148 21.30 2.80 -8.74
N GLY A 149 19.99 3.00 -8.48
CA GLY A 149 19.51 4.00 -7.54
C GLY A 149 19.62 5.44 -8.07
N GLU A 150 19.91 5.61 -9.35
CA GLU A 150 20.02 6.91 -10.02
C GLU A 150 18.69 7.66 -10.00
N LEU A 151 17.59 6.95 -10.26
CA LEU A 151 16.23 7.51 -10.16
C LEU A 151 15.87 7.93 -8.74
N SER A 152 16.49 7.34 -7.70
CA SER A 152 16.23 7.73 -6.31
C SER A 152 16.73 9.14 -6.00
N LYS A 153 17.65 9.69 -6.80
CA LYS A 153 18.17 11.06 -6.60
C LYS A 153 17.23 12.13 -7.16
N MET A 154 16.33 11.75 -8.07
CA MET A 154 15.38 12.64 -8.72
C MET A 154 14.04 12.75 -7.97
N ILE A 155 13.82 11.89 -6.97
CA ILE A 155 12.63 11.92 -6.14
C ILE A 155 12.98 12.68 -4.86
N GLU A 156 12.35 13.83 -4.65
CA GLU A 156 12.45 14.55 -3.38
C GLU A 156 11.77 13.72 -2.26
N PRO A 157 12.50 13.39 -1.18
CA PRO A 157 11.91 12.68 -0.06
C PRO A 157 10.80 13.52 0.57
N TRP A 158 9.64 12.91 0.77
CA TRP A 158 8.53 13.56 1.47
C TRP A 158 8.85 13.68 2.95
N ASP A 159 8.77 14.90 3.46
CA ASP A 159 8.83 15.18 4.87
C ASP A 159 7.46 14.94 5.51
N PRO A 160 7.34 13.99 6.45
CA PRO A 160 6.07 13.73 7.08
C PRO A 160 5.51 14.96 7.77
N TRP A 161 4.25 15.29 7.46
CA TRP A 161 3.60 16.50 7.98
C TRP A 161 3.63 16.60 9.51
N TRP A 162 3.63 15.47 10.22
CA TRP A 162 3.69 15.42 11.68
C TRP A 162 5.04 15.81 12.29
N LEU A 163 6.09 15.94 11.47
CA LEU A 163 7.39 16.49 11.88
C LEU A 163 7.49 18.00 11.64
N SER A 164 6.56 18.58 10.88
CA SER A 164 6.54 20.01 10.59
C SER A 164 6.13 20.85 11.81
N SER A 165 6.74 22.03 11.97
CA SER A 165 6.34 23.00 13.00
C SER A 165 4.87 23.44 12.86
N SER A 166 4.32 23.38 11.64
CA SER A 166 2.90 23.66 11.38
C SER A 166 1.97 22.64 12.06
N ALA A 167 2.44 21.40 12.30
CA ALA A 167 1.64 20.38 12.96
C ALA A 167 1.33 20.72 14.44
N GLN A 168 2.19 21.52 15.09
CA GLN A 168 1.95 21.99 16.46
C GLN A 168 0.83 23.05 16.54
N ARG A 169 0.50 23.69 15.41
CA ARG A 169 -0.55 24.72 15.31
C ARG A 169 -1.91 24.15 14.92
N ILE A 170 -2.04 22.83 14.74
CA ILE A 170 -3.31 22.19 14.37
C ILE A 170 -4.30 22.41 15.51
N SER A 171 -5.42 23.05 15.18
CA SER A 171 -6.53 23.27 16.10
C SER A 171 -7.86 22.91 15.43
N LEU A 172 -8.73 22.25 16.20
CA LEU A 172 -10.08 21.89 15.78
C LEU A 172 -11.09 22.51 16.74
N GLY A 173 -12.29 22.79 16.25
CA GLY A 173 -13.38 23.26 17.09
C GLY A 173 -13.81 22.20 18.11
N ALA A 174 -14.65 22.57 19.09
CA ALA A 174 -15.07 21.70 20.20
C ALA A 174 -15.76 20.37 19.77
N GLN A 175 -16.20 20.25 18.52
CA GLN A 175 -16.78 19.03 17.95
C GLN A 175 -15.87 18.40 16.87
N GLY A 176 -14.57 18.69 16.89
CA GLY A 176 -13.60 18.20 15.91
C GLY A 176 -13.67 18.85 14.53
N LYS A 177 -14.58 19.81 14.31
CA LYS A 177 -14.74 20.51 13.03
C LYS A 177 -13.49 21.33 12.72
N GLN A 178 -13.04 21.29 11.47
CA GLN A 178 -11.96 22.15 10.99
C GLN A 178 -12.30 23.64 11.20
N LEU A 179 -11.43 24.35 11.90
CA LEU A 179 -11.52 25.80 12.05
C LEU A 179 -11.02 26.46 10.76
N VAL A 180 -11.74 27.49 10.29
CA VAL A 180 -11.25 28.30 9.17
C VAL A 180 -10.10 29.14 9.70
N GLN A 181 -8.89 28.87 9.22
CA GLN A 181 -7.71 29.67 9.55
C GLN A 181 -7.77 30.96 8.73
N CYS A 182 -7.62 32.12 9.37
CA CYS A 182 -7.46 33.37 8.64
C CYS A 182 -6.12 33.30 7.90
N VAL A 183 -6.13 33.55 6.60
CA VAL A 183 -4.90 33.80 5.84
C VAL A 183 -4.36 35.11 6.40
N GLU A 184 -3.31 35.04 7.22
CA GLU A 184 -2.55 36.25 7.52
C GLU A 184 -1.93 36.68 6.19
N ASP A 185 -2.27 37.89 5.76
CA ASP A 185 -1.72 38.55 4.58
C ASP A 185 -0.21 38.74 4.80
N GLU A 186 0.59 37.73 4.44
CA GLU A 186 2.01 37.93 4.19
C GLU A 186 2.18 38.03 2.67
N ASP A 187 2.28 39.27 2.21
CA ASP A 187 2.97 39.64 0.98
C ASP A 187 4.32 38.91 0.93
N ASP A 188 4.41 37.80 0.21
CA ASP A 188 5.45 37.56 -0.78
C ASP A 188 5.40 36.14 -1.39
N LYS A 189 5.27 36.14 -2.72
CA LYS A 189 5.55 35.08 -3.70
C LYS A 189 4.48 34.01 -3.93
N GLU A 190 4.00 34.03 -5.18
CA GLU A 190 3.27 33.01 -5.89
C GLU A 190 3.84 31.61 -5.60
N GLY A 191 3.09 30.86 -4.81
CA GLY A 191 3.36 29.48 -4.43
C GLY A 191 2.22 29.05 -3.55
N THR A 192 1.24 28.38 -4.13
CA THR A 192 0.09 27.86 -3.40
C THR A 192 0.58 26.81 -2.42
N PHE A 193 1.02 27.20 -1.21
CA PHE A 193 1.34 26.28 -0.13
C PHE A 193 0.03 25.59 0.30
N VAL A 194 -0.32 24.52 -0.41
CA VAL A 194 -1.28 23.54 0.08
C VAL A 194 -0.70 23.08 1.41
N SER A 195 -1.38 23.37 2.52
CA SER A 195 -0.95 22.88 3.82
C SER A 195 -0.74 21.36 3.73
N ASP A 196 0.51 20.89 3.90
CA ASP A 196 0.87 19.47 3.89
C ASP A 196 0.14 18.65 4.97
N ILE A 197 -0.55 19.34 5.87
CA ILE A 197 -1.34 18.77 6.94
C ILE A 197 -2.68 18.28 6.36
N PRO A 198 -3.04 16.99 6.59
CA PRO A 198 -4.32 16.48 6.15
C PRO A 198 -5.49 17.26 6.74
N ARG A 199 -6.50 17.51 5.91
CA ARG A 199 -7.71 18.24 6.32
C ARG A 199 -8.46 17.47 7.41
N GLY A 200 -9.02 18.21 8.37
CA GLY A 200 -9.90 17.67 9.40
C GLY A 200 -11.28 17.30 8.84
N PRO A 201 -12.21 16.84 9.69
CA PRO A 201 -13.56 16.49 9.27
C PRO A 201 -14.39 17.76 8.96
N ASP A 202 -15.11 17.73 7.83
CA ASP A 202 -16.00 18.80 7.38
C ASP A 202 -17.25 18.97 8.26
N ALA A 203 -17.68 17.85 8.85
CA ALA A 203 -18.84 17.75 9.72
C ALA A 203 -18.42 17.52 11.17
N PRO A 204 -19.21 18.01 12.15
CA PRO A 204 -18.92 17.77 13.56
C PRO A 204 -18.96 16.27 13.89
N LEU A 205 -17.98 15.83 14.66
CA LEU A 205 -17.88 14.46 15.14
C LEU A 205 -18.95 14.18 16.20
N ILE A 206 -19.53 12.98 16.12
CA ILE A 206 -20.58 12.54 17.01
C ILE A 206 -19.93 11.82 18.20
N SER A 207 -20.36 12.12 19.43
CA SER A 207 -19.83 11.42 20.61
C SER A 207 -20.05 9.89 20.51
N PRO A 208 -19.07 9.07 20.91
CA PRO A 208 -19.13 7.60 20.79
C PRO A 208 -20.36 6.96 21.43
N SER A 209 -20.88 7.56 22.51
CA SER A 209 -22.07 7.07 23.23
C SER A 209 -23.37 7.23 22.43
N LYS A 210 -23.38 8.05 21.37
CA LYS A 210 -24.50 8.14 20.41
C LYS A 210 -24.34 7.18 19.23
N LEU A 211 -23.13 6.67 18.98
CA LEU A 211 -22.83 5.73 17.88
C LEU A 211 -23.06 4.28 18.29
N SER A 212 -22.88 3.97 19.57
CA SER A 212 -23.05 2.63 20.13
C SER A 212 -23.68 2.71 21.52
N SER A 213 -24.65 1.83 21.78
CA SER A 213 -25.23 1.64 23.12
C SER A 213 -24.27 0.96 24.10
N THR A 214 -23.21 0.33 23.59
CA THR A 214 -22.20 -0.38 24.38
C THR A 214 -21.05 0.56 24.72
N LYS A 215 -20.57 0.51 25.97
CA LYS A 215 -19.40 1.29 26.39
C LYS A 215 -18.19 1.02 25.48
N PRO A 216 -17.40 2.05 25.12
CA PRO A 216 -16.17 1.87 24.37
C PRO A 216 -15.23 0.87 25.04
N SER A 217 -14.54 0.05 24.24
CA SER A 217 -13.59 -0.94 24.75
C SER A 217 -12.41 -0.25 25.45
N PRO A 218 -11.92 -0.78 26.59
CA PRO A 218 -10.72 -0.24 27.25
C PRO A 218 -9.44 -0.43 26.41
N LEU A 219 -9.48 -1.25 25.35
CA LEU A 219 -8.34 -1.53 24.47
C LEU A 219 -8.17 -0.51 23.33
N LEU A 220 -9.06 0.49 23.22
CA LEU A 220 -8.98 1.49 22.14
C LEU A 220 -7.65 2.25 22.07
N PRO A 221 -6.98 2.61 23.18
CA PRO A 221 -5.64 3.21 23.10
C PRO A 221 -4.62 2.31 22.40
N LEU A 222 -4.65 1.00 22.65
CA LEU A 222 -3.76 0.03 21.98
C LEU A 222 -4.11 -0.14 20.51
N HIS A 223 -5.41 -0.19 20.20
CA HIS A 223 -5.87 -0.25 18.83
C HIS A 223 -5.51 1.01 18.04
N LEU A 224 -5.51 2.18 18.68
CA LEU A 224 -5.07 3.41 18.06
C LEU A 224 -3.59 3.33 17.67
N VAL A 225 -2.71 2.79 18.52
CA VAL A 225 -1.28 2.63 18.19
C VAL A 225 -1.07 1.75 16.95
N ASP A 226 -1.79 0.64 16.82
CA ASP A 226 -1.76 -0.23 15.63
C ASP A 226 -2.19 0.54 14.36
N VAL A 227 -3.24 1.35 14.47
CA VAL A 227 -3.76 2.18 13.37
C VAL A 227 -2.80 3.31 13.00
N LEU A 228 -2.22 4.01 13.99
CA LEU A 228 -1.22 5.06 13.75
C LEU A 228 0.02 4.48 13.07
N TYR A 229 0.53 3.35 13.56
CA TYR A 229 1.69 2.69 12.97
C TYR A 229 1.45 2.32 11.51
N SER A 230 0.32 1.68 11.21
CA SER A 230 -0.01 1.25 9.84
C SER A 230 -0.24 2.42 8.88
N TYR A 231 -0.78 3.55 9.36
CA TYR A 231 -0.87 4.78 8.58
C TYR A 231 0.51 5.38 8.29
N CYS A 232 1.37 5.54 9.31
CA CYS A 232 2.74 6.04 9.13
C CYS A 232 3.54 5.16 8.18
N PHE A 233 3.43 3.84 8.32
CA PHE A 233 4.06 2.86 7.43
C PHE A 233 3.64 3.13 5.98
N THR A 234 2.33 3.21 5.74
CA THR A 234 1.79 3.38 4.39
C THR A 234 2.26 4.70 3.77
N LEU A 235 2.16 5.82 4.49
CA LEU A 235 2.58 7.11 3.96
C LEU A 235 4.08 7.21 3.68
N ARG A 236 4.93 6.61 4.51
CA ARG A 236 6.36 6.57 4.22
C ARG A 236 6.69 5.74 2.97
N ILE A 237 5.94 4.66 2.72
CA ILE A 237 6.11 3.86 1.50
C ILE A 237 5.60 4.61 0.27
N TYR A 238 4.51 5.36 0.41
CA TYR A 238 3.89 6.13 -0.67
C TYR A 238 4.45 7.55 -0.83
N ASN A 239 5.51 7.91 -0.10
CA ASN A 239 6.12 9.25 -0.11
C ASN A 239 5.07 10.38 0.05
N GLY A 240 4.09 10.19 0.94
CA GLY A 240 3.00 11.15 1.16
C GLY A 240 1.81 11.05 0.20
N GLU A 241 1.94 10.38 -0.95
CA GLU A 241 1.00 10.45 -2.08
C GLU A 241 0.20 9.14 -2.28
N TRP A 242 -0.60 8.78 -1.28
CA TRP A 242 -1.44 7.57 -1.34
C TRP A 242 -2.53 7.63 -2.41
N GLN A 243 -2.90 8.83 -2.90
CA GLN A 243 -3.97 9.04 -3.87
C GLN A 243 -3.66 8.42 -5.23
N SER A 244 -2.37 8.27 -5.57
CA SER A 244 -1.90 7.68 -6.83
C SER A 244 -2.30 6.20 -6.97
N ASP A 245 -2.40 5.48 -5.86
CA ASP A 245 -2.85 4.09 -5.78
C ASP A 245 -3.55 3.85 -4.44
N SER A 246 -4.79 4.36 -4.35
CA SER A 246 -5.58 4.31 -3.12
C SER A 246 -5.87 2.86 -2.71
N LEU A 247 -6.17 1.97 -3.67
CA LEU A 247 -6.43 0.56 -3.41
C LEU A 247 -5.20 -0.18 -2.85
N GLY A 248 -4.01 0.03 -3.42
CA GLY A 248 -2.77 -0.54 -2.91
C GLY A 248 -2.42 0.03 -1.53
N ALA A 249 -2.56 1.34 -1.34
CA ALA A 249 -2.32 1.98 -0.05
C ALA A 249 -3.24 1.42 1.04
N ALA A 250 -4.54 1.26 0.74
CA ALA A 250 -5.48 0.66 1.69
C ALA A 250 -5.18 -0.81 1.97
N THR A 251 -4.75 -1.57 0.97
CA THR A 251 -4.32 -2.97 1.13
C THR A 251 -3.09 -3.06 2.02
N MET A 252 -2.16 -2.11 1.89
CA MET A 252 -0.97 -2.00 2.72
C MET A 252 -1.34 -1.73 4.19
N VAL A 253 -2.22 -0.76 4.45
CA VAL A 253 -2.78 -0.51 5.79
C VAL A 253 -3.35 -1.80 6.39
N LEU A 254 -4.19 -2.51 5.63
CA LEU A 254 -4.81 -3.76 6.11
C LEU A 254 -3.78 -4.89 6.34
N SER A 255 -2.65 -4.90 5.63
CA SER A 255 -1.63 -5.93 5.83
C SER A 255 -0.80 -5.71 7.11
N VAL A 256 -0.52 -4.44 7.44
CA VAL A 256 0.30 -4.06 8.59
C VAL A 256 -0.52 -3.95 9.88
N SER A 257 -1.79 -3.58 9.78
CA SER A 257 -2.70 -3.45 10.91
C SER A 257 -3.36 -4.77 11.29
N SER A 258 -3.11 -5.25 12.49
CA SER A 258 -3.84 -6.41 13.05
C SER A 258 -5.31 -6.05 13.32
N VAL A 259 -5.57 -4.80 13.74
CA VAL A 259 -6.90 -4.31 14.14
C VAL A 259 -7.81 -4.13 12.93
N LEU A 260 -7.30 -3.55 11.84
CA LEU A 260 -8.07 -3.28 10.62
C LEU A 260 -8.05 -4.50 9.68
N GLY A 261 -6.91 -5.17 9.55
CA GLY A 261 -6.72 -6.30 8.64
C GLY A 261 -7.30 -7.62 9.11
N GLN A 262 -7.04 -7.97 10.38
CA GLN A 262 -7.39 -9.27 10.95
C GLN A 262 -8.57 -9.20 11.92
N ASN A 263 -9.06 -8.01 12.23
CA ASN A 263 -10.02 -7.76 13.31
C ASN A 263 -9.53 -8.26 14.67
N ALA A 264 -8.22 -8.27 14.89
CA ALA A 264 -7.62 -8.64 16.18
C ALA A 264 -7.98 -7.60 17.26
N GLN A 265 -7.83 -8.02 18.52
CA GLN A 265 -8.03 -7.18 19.70
C GLN A 265 -6.79 -7.30 20.59
N PRO A 266 -5.64 -6.74 20.17
CA PRO A 266 -4.40 -6.84 20.95
C PRO A 266 -4.60 -6.27 22.35
N GLY A 267 -4.18 -7.04 23.35
CA GLY A 267 -4.39 -6.74 24.77
C GLY A 267 -3.23 -5.98 25.41
N THR A 268 -2.07 -5.93 24.75
CA THR A 268 -0.85 -5.31 25.28
C THR A 268 -0.12 -4.47 24.24
N MET A 269 0.66 -3.48 24.69
CA MET A 269 1.52 -2.66 23.81
C MET A 269 2.55 -3.53 23.07
N LYS A 270 3.10 -4.52 23.78
CA LYS A 270 4.04 -5.49 23.23
C LYS A 270 3.45 -6.28 22.06
N GLU A 271 2.21 -6.75 22.18
CA GLU A 271 1.52 -7.47 21.10
C GLU A 271 1.37 -6.58 19.86
N VAL A 272 0.95 -5.33 20.04
CA VAL A 272 0.80 -4.36 18.95
C VAL A 272 2.12 -4.13 18.22
N LEU A 273 3.17 -3.74 18.96
CA LEU A 273 4.46 -3.41 18.34
C LEU A 273 5.13 -4.65 17.76
N SER A 274 5.03 -5.82 18.40
CA SER A 274 5.60 -7.06 17.87
C SER A 274 4.97 -7.43 16.53
N PHE A 275 3.65 -7.37 16.42
CA PHE A 275 2.95 -7.65 15.16
C PHE A 275 3.34 -6.66 14.06
N CYS A 276 3.29 -5.36 14.35
CA CYS A 276 3.62 -4.30 13.40
C CYS A 276 5.07 -4.39 12.90
N LEU A 277 6.01 -4.65 13.81
CA LEU A 277 7.42 -4.81 13.47
C LEU A 277 7.66 -6.09 12.67
N GLU A 278 6.97 -7.19 12.99
CA GLU A 278 7.06 -8.44 12.22
C GLU A 278 6.58 -8.23 10.78
N GLN A 279 5.46 -7.54 10.58
CA GLN A 279 4.99 -7.20 9.23
C GLN A 279 6.01 -6.34 8.49
N THR A 280 6.55 -5.31 9.14
CA THR A 280 7.56 -4.41 8.56
C THR A 280 8.88 -5.12 8.23
N CYS A 281 9.24 -6.16 8.97
CA CYS A 281 10.43 -6.97 8.72
C CYS A 281 10.20 -8.12 7.73
N SER A 282 8.97 -8.30 7.25
CA SER A 282 8.65 -9.39 6.32
C SER A 282 9.37 -9.22 4.98
N SER A 283 9.56 -10.34 4.27
CA SER A 283 10.19 -10.33 2.94
C SER A 283 9.42 -9.49 1.91
N ALA A 284 8.12 -9.25 2.14
CA ALA A 284 7.28 -8.44 1.27
C ALA A 284 7.75 -6.97 1.17
N TYR A 285 8.38 -6.44 2.23
CA TYR A 285 8.79 -5.04 2.30
C TYR A 285 10.30 -4.83 2.30
N LYS A 286 11.09 -5.90 2.16
CA LYS A 286 12.55 -5.82 2.18
C LYS A 286 13.10 -4.92 1.06
N SER A 287 12.50 -4.97 -0.13
CA SER A 287 12.90 -4.12 -1.27
C SER A 287 12.51 -2.65 -1.10
N LEU A 288 11.54 -2.36 -0.22
CA LEU A 288 11.02 -1.02 0.04
C LEU A 288 11.70 -0.36 1.25
N GLY A 289 12.92 -0.80 1.60
CA GLY A 289 13.63 -0.30 2.78
C GLY A 289 13.07 -0.81 4.12
N GLY A 290 12.19 -1.82 4.09
CA GLY A 290 11.65 -2.48 5.27
C GLY A 290 12.73 -3.15 6.12
N GLY A 291 12.43 -3.31 7.41
CA GLY A 291 13.35 -3.87 8.39
C GLY A 291 13.19 -3.24 9.77
N LEU A 292 13.96 -3.74 10.74
CA LEU A 292 13.78 -3.34 12.14
C LEU A 292 14.06 -1.85 12.38
N LYS A 293 15.11 -1.28 11.76
CA LYS A 293 15.43 0.15 11.91
C LYS A 293 14.30 1.03 11.38
N PHE A 294 13.80 0.73 10.19
CA PHE A 294 12.64 1.42 9.61
C PHE A 294 11.41 1.27 10.50
N GLY A 295 11.14 0.05 10.97
CA GLY A 295 10.06 -0.23 11.89
C GLY A 295 10.15 0.54 13.21
N LEU A 296 11.35 0.73 13.77
CA LEU A 296 11.56 1.52 14.99
C LEU A 296 11.41 3.03 14.76
N ASN A 297 11.76 3.53 13.56
CA ASN A 297 11.49 4.92 13.17
C ASN A 297 9.98 5.17 13.05
N LEU A 298 9.21 4.21 12.54
CA LEU A 298 7.75 4.29 12.55
C LEU A 298 7.17 4.36 13.97
N VAL A 299 7.80 3.69 14.94
CA VAL A 299 7.42 3.86 16.35
C VAL A 299 7.73 5.28 16.84
N ASP A 300 8.81 5.92 16.37
CA ASP A 300 9.04 7.34 16.67
C ASP A 300 7.95 8.22 16.06
N ASP A 301 7.52 7.96 14.82
CA ASP A 301 6.43 8.72 14.20
C ASP A 301 5.14 8.64 15.04
N VAL A 302 4.80 7.45 15.52
CA VAL A 302 3.66 7.26 16.43
C VAL A 302 3.83 8.08 17.71
N ILE A 303 5.01 8.09 18.31
CA ILE A 303 5.31 8.88 19.50
C ILE A 303 5.14 10.38 19.21
N HIS A 304 5.65 10.88 18.08
CA HIS A 304 5.50 12.29 17.69
C HIS A 304 4.04 12.66 17.47
N LEU A 305 3.27 11.82 16.76
CA LEU A 305 1.83 12.04 16.55
C LEU A 305 1.04 12.09 17.85
N LEU A 306 1.35 11.22 18.81
CA LEU A 306 0.72 11.24 20.13
C LEU A 306 1.05 12.54 20.89
N SER A 307 2.26 13.07 20.75
CA SER A 307 2.67 14.33 21.38
C SER A 307 1.95 15.56 20.82
N LEU A 308 1.47 15.51 19.56
CA LEU A 308 0.68 16.57 18.93
C LEU A 308 -0.78 16.63 19.44
N GLY A 309 -1.28 15.55 20.06
CA GLY A 309 -2.58 15.52 20.72
C GLY A 309 -3.79 15.38 19.79
N ASN A 310 -4.99 15.63 20.33
CA ASN A 310 -6.29 15.28 19.71
C ASN A 310 -6.42 15.76 18.27
N ALA A 311 -6.05 17.02 18.01
CA ALA A 311 -6.34 17.67 16.73
C ALA A 311 -5.59 16.98 15.58
N ALA A 312 -4.30 16.70 15.77
CA ALA A 312 -3.48 15.98 14.81
C ALA A 312 -3.96 14.53 14.61
N LEU A 313 -4.31 13.84 15.71
CA LEU A 313 -4.83 12.47 15.65
C LEU A 313 -6.16 12.38 14.88
N VAL A 314 -7.05 13.37 15.05
CA VAL A 314 -8.31 13.46 14.30
C VAL A 314 -8.06 13.74 12.82
N CYS A 315 -7.17 14.67 12.47
CA CYS A 315 -6.80 14.93 11.07
C CYS A 315 -6.22 13.68 10.39
N LEU A 316 -5.34 12.96 11.08
CA LEU A 316 -4.76 11.70 10.62
C LEU A 316 -5.84 10.64 10.35
N LEU A 317 -6.74 10.42 11.31
CA LEU A 317 -7.81 9.42 11.15
C LEU A 317 -8.81 9.82 10.07
N CYS A 318 -9.02 11.12 9.87
CA CYS A 318 -9.82 11.63 8.75
C CYS A 318 -9.15 11.31 7.41
N ASP A 319 -7.84 11.49 7.32
CA ASP A 319 -7.06 11.15 6.12
C ASP A 319 -7.07 9.66 5.81
N LEU A 320 -6.82 8.83 6.82
CA LEU A 320 -6.92 7.39 6.70
C LEU A 320 -8.33 6.96 6.26
N GLN A 321 -9.37 7.63 6.76
CA GLN A 321 -10.73 7.36 6.33
C GLN A 321 -10.94 7.73 4.85
N ARG A 322 -10.40 8.85 4.38
CA ARG A 322 -10.44 9.23 2.95
C ARG A 322 -9.74 8.19 2.09
N LEU A 323 -8.53 7.79 2.48
CA LEU A 323 -7.75 6.73 1.83
C LEU A 323 -8.57 5.45 1.67
N ILE A 324 -9.16 4.94 2.76
CA ILE A 324 -9.98 3.73 2.72
C ILE A 324 -11.22 3.92 1.84
N ARG A 325 -11.86 5.10 1.86
CA ARG A 325 -13.07 5.36 1.05
C ARG A 325 -12.76 5.43 -0.44
N CYS A 326 -11.66 6.06 -0.85
CA CYS A 326 -11.18 6.05 -2.23
C CYS A 326 -10.96 4.60 -2.70
N ALA A 327 -10.25 3.79 -1.90
CA ALA A 327 -10.07 2.37 -2.20
C ALA A 327 -11.40 1.61 -2.34
N ILE A 328 -12.41 1.86 -1.49
CA ILE A 328 -13.73 1.21 -1.60
C ILE A 328 -14.41 1.52 -2.94
N GLN A 329 -14.20 2.73 -3.49
CA GLN A 329 -14.74 3.14 -4.78
C GLN A 329 -14.04 2.41 -5.93
N GLU A 330 -12.72 2.25 -5.85
CA GLU A 330 -11.88 1.57 -6.84
C GLU A 330 -12.06 0.04 -6.86
N VAL A 331 -12.55 -0.58 -5.77
CA VAL A 331 -12.76 -2.03 -5.74
C VAL A 331 -13.83 -2.47 -6.74
N LYS A 332 -13.37 -3.22 -7.74
CA LYS A 332 -14.14 -3.94 -8.77
C LYS A 332 -15.10 -4.98 -8.20
N SER A 333 -16.06 -5.41 -9.01
CA SER A 333 -17.11 -6.37 -8.65
C SER A 333 -16.58 -7.74 -8.21
N SER A 334 -15.37 -8.12 -8.65
CA SER A 334 -14.67 -9.34 -8.24
C SER A 334 -14.12 -9.27 -6.81
N GLY A 335 -13.78 -8.08 -6.31
CA GLY A 335 -13.14 -7.85 -5.01
C GLY A 335 -14.12 -7.75 -3.82
N ARG A 336 -15.24 -8.47 -3.84
CA ARG A 336 -16.31 -8.32 -2.82
C ARG A 336 -15.81 -8.48 -1.38
N ASP A 337 -14.90 -9.41 -1.12
CA ASP A 337 -14.42 -9.66 0.24
C ASP A 337 -13.44 -8.58 0.72
N LEU A 338 -12.58 -8.08 -0.16
CA LEU A 338 -11.74 -6.92 0.14
C LEU A 338 -12.61 -5.69 0.41
N LYS A 339 -13.64 -5.45 -0.41
CA LYS A 339 -14.60 -4.35 -0.19
C LYS A 339 -15.29 -4.43 1.17
N LYS A 340 -15.64 -5.64 1.65
CA LYS A 340 -16.21 -5.85 2.99
C LYS A 340 -15.19 -5.51 4.09
N LYS A 341 -13.94 -5.95 3.94
CA LYS A 341 -12.85 -5.62 4.89
C LYS A 341 -12.63 -4.11 4.97
N LEU A 342 -12.53 -3.43 3.83
CA LEU A 342 -12.38 -1.98 3.77
C LEU A 342 -13.56 -1.25 4.40
N LYS A 343 -14.81 -1.68 4.16
CA LYS A 343 -15.99 -1.11 4.83
C LYS A 343 -15.99 -1.31 6.36
N LEU A 344 -15.46 -2.43 6.84
CA LEU A 344 -15.28 -2.66 8.28
C LEU A 344 -14.19 -1.74 8.85
N ALA A 345 -13.08 -1.58 8.13
CA ALA A 345 -12.00 -0.67 8.51
C ALA A 345 -12.48 0.79 8.54
N ASP A 346 -13.20 1.26 7.52
CA ASP A 346 -13.81 2.61 7.48
C ASP A 346 -14.67 2.90 8.72
N ARG A 347 -15.52 1.94 9.12
CA ARG A 347 -16.35 2.08 10.33
C ARG A 347 -15.52 2.11 11.61
N LYS A 348 -14.47 1.29 11.71
CA LYS A 348 -13.56 1.26 12.87
C LYS A 348 -12.78 2.57 12.98
N VAL A 349 -12.23 3.06 11.88
CA VAL A 349 -11.50 4.33 11.83
C VAL A 349 -12.42 5.49 12.20
N TYR A 350 -13.65 5.52 11.67
CA TYR A 350 -14.64 6.54 12.04
C TYR A 350 -14.97 6.53 13.54
N PHE A 351 -15.21 5.34 14.10
CA PHE A 351 -15.48 5.20 15.53
C PHE A 351 -14.28 5.63 16.37
N MET A 352 -13.06 5.24 15.96
CA MET A 352 -11.81 5.65 16.61
C MET A 352 -11.66 7.18 16.60
N MET A 353 -11.93 7.82 15.45
CA MET A 353 -11.86 9.28 15.29
C MET A 353 -12.83 9.98 16.24
N CYS A 354 -14.06 9.50 16.35
CA CYS A 354 -15.04 10.02 17.31
C CYS A 354 -14.60 9.81 18.76
N TRP A 355 -13.98 8.67 19.07
CA TRP A 355 -13.46 8.36 20.40
C TRP A 355 -12.27 9.25 20.78
N VAL A 356 -11.31 9.43 19.87
CA VAL A 356 -10.14 10.32 20.04
C VAL A 356 -10.59 11.75 20.33
N ASN A 357 -11.60 12.26 19.60
CA ASN A 357 -12.11 13.61 19.81
C ASN A 357 -12.71 13.82 21.23
N ASP A 358 -13.18 12.76 21.88
CA ASP A 358 -13.80 12.78 23.21
C ASP A 358 -12.79 12.54 24.35
N GLN A 359 -11.51 12.29 24.05
CA GLN A 359 -10.48 12.06 25.07
C GLN A 359 -9.81 13.35 25.55
N ILE A 360 -9.24 13.28 26.75
CA ILE A 360 -8.44 14.36 27.34
C ILE A 360 -6.95 14.23 26.96
N PRO A 361 -6.18 15.33 26.94
CA PRO A 361 -4.77 15.32 26.54
C PRO A 361 -3.88 14.36 27.34
N GLU A 362 -4.19 14.12 28.60
CA GLU A 362 -3.44 13.23 29.50
C GLU A 362 -3.42 11.78 29.01
N VAL A 363 -4.46 11.36 28.27
CA VAL A 363 -4.52 10.02 27.65
C VAL A 363 -3.37 9.83 26.66
N TRP A 364 -3.07 10.86 25.86
CA TRP A 364 -2.01 10.79 24.85
C TRP A 364 -0.64 10.83 25.49
N GLN A 365 -0.43 11.63 26.53
CA GLN A 365 0.82 11.65 27.29
C GLN A 365 1.14 10.29 27.94
N ALA A 366 0.12 9.64 28.52
CA ALA A 366 0.26 8.30 29.08
C ALA A 366 0.53 7.24 28.01
N LEU A 367 -0.17 7.33 26.88
CA LEU A 367 -0.01 6.39 25.76
C LEU A 367 1.37 6.55 25.10
N GLU A 368 1.80 7.78 24.84
CA GLU A 368 3.12 8.14 24.31
C GLU A 368 4.24 7.58 25.20
N SER A 369 4.13 7.79 26.51
CA SER A 369 5.08 7.25 27.49
C SER A 369 5.14 5.72 27.46
N SER A 370 3.99 5.07 27.29
CA SER A 370 3.89 3.61 27.20
C SER A 370 4.52 3.06 25.91
N VAL A 371 4.27 3.70 24.76
CA VAL A 371 4.88 3.34 23.47
C VAL A 371 6.40 3.53 23.53
N ARG A 372 6.87 4.65 24.09
CA ARG A 372 8.30 4.94 24.27
C ARG A 372 8.99 3.92 25.16
N ALA A 373 8.37 3.52 26.27
CA ALA A 373 8.90 2.51 27.16
C ALA A 373 9.02 1.14 26.48
N GLU A 374 7.98 0.70 25.76
CA GLU A 374 8.01 -0.57 25.03
C GLU A 374 9.07 -0.55 23.91
N LYS A 375 9.17 0.55 23.16
CA LYS A 375 10.24 0.74 22.16
C LYS A 375 11.62 0.56 22.79
N LYS A 376 11.88 1.20 23.92
CA LYS A 376 13.16 1.09 24.63
C LYS A 376 13.44 -0.36 25.03
N SER A 377 12.45 -1.08 25.55
CA SER A 377 12.57 -2.50 25.86
C SER A 377 12.92 -3.35 24.65
N ILE A 378 12.36 -3.06 23.47
CA ILE A 378 12.66 -3.77 22.21
C ILE A 378 14.11 -3.52 21.79
N VAL A 379 14.57 -2.26 21.85
CA VAL A 379 15.96 -1.90 21.51
C VAL A 379 16.95 -2.58 22.44
N GLU A 380 16.73 -2.53 23.75
CA GLU A 380 17.60 -3.17 24.75
C GLU A 380 17.69 -4.69 24.53
N LEU A 381 16.58 -5.36 24.22
CA LEU A 381 16.56 -6.80 23.90
C LEU A 381 17.34 -7.11 22.63
N ASN A 382 17.26 -6.26 21.61
CA ASN A 382 17.95 -6.44 20.35
C ASN A 382 19.45 -6.22 20.49
N ASP A 383 19.87 -5.17 21.20
CA ASP A 383 21.28 -4.92 21.51
C ASP A 383 21.87 -6.07 22.31
N TYR A 384 21.15 -6.59 23.32
CA TYR A 384 21.59 -7.74 24.11
C TYR A 384 21.76 -9.01 23.27
N LYS A 385 20.88 -9.25 22.28
CA LYS A 385 21.02 -10.37 21.34
C LYS A 385 22.20 -10.16 20.40
N GLY A 386 22.37 -8.95 19.86
CA GLY A 386 23.54 -8.60 19.03
C GLY A 386 24.86 -8.82 19.77
N PHE A 387 24.93 -8.46 21.06
CA PHE A 387 26.09 -8.74 21.91
C PHE A 387 26.36 -10.23 22.14
N ARG A 388 25.32 -11.08 22.23
CA ARG A 388 25.50 -12.55 22.32
C ARG A 388 25.98 -13.15 21.01
N ASP A 389 25.38 -12.77 19.89
CA ASP A 389 25.76 -13.27 18.57
C ASP A 389 27.20 -12.86 18.19
N LEU A 390 27.63 -11.65 18.60
CA LEU A 390 29.02 -11.21 18.46
C LEU A 390 29.98 -12.02 19.33
N LYS A 391 29.58 -12.38 20.56
CA LYS A 391 30.38 -13.25 21.44
C LYS A 391 30.48 -14.68 20.90
N GLU A 392 29.40 -15.24 20.38
CA GLU A 392 29.40 -16.58 19.77
C GLU A 392 30.22 -16.63 18.48
N LYS A 393 30.09 -15.64 17.59
CA LYS A 393 30.91 -15.54 16.37
C LYS A 393 32.40 -15.31 16.67
N ALA A 394 32.73 -14.58 17.73
CA ALA A 394 34.11 -14.43 18.20
C ALA A 394 34.71 -15.75 18.73
N HIS A 395 33.88 -16.72 19.11
CA HIS A 395 34.32 -18.04 19.58
C HIS A 395 34.41 -19.10 18.47
N THR A 396 34.08 -18.78 17.21
CA THR A 396 34.04 -19.76 16.10
C THR A 396 35.07 -19.59 14.98
N GLN A 397 36.16 -18.85 15.18
CA GLN A 397 37.33 -18.92 14.29
C GLN A 397 38.57 -19.48 15.00
N LYS A 398 38.66 -20.81 15.02
CA LYS A 398 39.89 -21.61 14.82
C LYS A 398 39.51 -23.10 14.84
N GLY A 399 39.32 -23.66 13.66
CA GLY A 399 39.07 -25.09 13.49
C GLY A 399 38.63 -25.39 12.07
N GLY A 400 39.58 -25.39 11.13
CA GLY A 400 39.33 -25.91 9.79
C GLY A 400 38.98 -27.39 9.88
N VAL A 401 37.87 -27.78 9.28
CA VAL A 401 37.56 -29.19 9.01
C VAL A 401 37.66 -29.35 7.50
N VAL A 402 38.72 -30.04 7.09
CA VAL A 402 38.89 -30.58 5.75
C VAL A 402 37.94 -31.78 5.64
N ILE A 403 37.07 -31.78 4.64
CA ILE A 403 36.26 -32.95 4.28
C ILE A 403 37.08 -33.70 3.23
N GLU A 404 37.64 -34.86 3.61
CA GLU A 404 38.15 -35.85 2.66
C GLU A 404 36.98 -36.72 2.19
N GLU A 405 36.75 -36.72 0.87
CA GLU A 405 35.93 -37.74 0.21
C GLU A 405 36.70 -39.07 0.23
N ILE A 406 36.04 -40.14 0.66
CA ILE A 406 36.54 -41.52 0.54
C ILE A 406 35.76 -42.18 -0.59
N GLU A 407 36.49 -42.74 -1.55
CA GLU A 407 36.01 -43.57 -2.68
C GLU A 407 35.21 -44.82 -2.26
#